data_AF-A0AAN6SB61-F1
#
_entry.id   AF-A0AAN6SB61-F1
#
_cell.length_a   1.000
_cell.length_b   1.000
_cell.length_c   1.000
_cell.angle_alpha   90.00
_cell.angle_beta   90.00
_cell.angle_gamma   90.00
#
_symmetry.space_group_name_H-M   'P 1'
#
loop_
_entity.id
_entity.type
_entity.pdbx_description
1 polymer ?
#
loop_
_entity_poly.entity_id
_entity_poly.type
_entity_poly.pdbx_seq_one_letter_code
_entity_poly.pdbx_strand_id
1 'polypeptide(L)' 'RWTPLTQDENFFNNVDWKPIALIPSVGYERKICFLGYESLAFQNPSGKAIWATKGDGEMIVPANVAVYLIRGK' A
#
# COMPACT_ATOMS: atom_id res chain seq x y z
N ARG A 1 6.63 -5.50 7.67
CA ARG A 1 7.60 -5.76 6.57
C ARG A 1 6.79 -6.13 5.34
N TRP A 2 7.23 -5.73 4.14
CA TRP A 2 6.58 -6.12 2.89
C TRP A 2 6.69 -7.63 2.69
N THR A 3 5.59 -8.30 2.38
CA THR A 3 5.56 -9.74 2.09
C THR A 3 4.88 -10.00 0.75
N PRO A 4 5.25 -11.09 0.04
CA PRO A 4 4.54 -11.49 -1.16
C PRO A 4 3.04 -11.63 -0.91
N LEU A 5 2.26 -11.31 -1.93
CA LEU A 5 0.81 -11.43 -1.89
C LEU A 5 0.43 -12.90 -1.76
N THR A 6 -0.34 -13.23 -0.72
CA THR A 6 -0.83 -14.60 -0.51
C THR A 6 -2.21 -14.84 -1.11
N GLN A 7 -2.93 -13.77 -1.41
CA GLN A 7 -4.23 -13.86 -2.07
C GLN A 7 -4.03 -14.00 -3.58
N ASP A 8 -4.83 -14.86 -4.21
CA ASP A 8 -4.89 -14.96 -5.65
C ASP A 8 -5.64 -13.77 -6.27
N GLU A 9 -5.60 -13.67 -7.60
CA GLU A 9 -6.30 -12.62 -8.36
C GLU A 9 -7.81 -12.59 -8.09
N ASN A 10 -8.43 -13.74 -7.76
CA ASN A 10 -9.87 -13.83 -7.54
C ASN A 10 -10.33 -13.12 -6.27
N PHE A 11 -9.45 -13.01 -5.27
CA PHE A 11 -9.71 -12.20 -4.08
C PHE A 11 -10.08 -10.75 -4.43
N PHE A 12 -9.51 -10.22 -5.51
CA PHE A 12 -9.72 -8.85 -5.95
C PHE A 12 -10.88 -8.67 -6.94
N ASN A 13 -11.55 -9.75 -7.35
CA ASN A 13 -12.67 -9.65 -8.30
C ASN A 13 -13.91 -8.95 -7.72
N ASN A 14 -14.03 -8.90 -6.39
CA ASN A 14 -15.16 -8.30 -5.68
C ASN A 14 -14.77 -7.07 -4.85
N VAL A 15 -13.60 -6.48 -5.09
CA VAL A 15 -13.18 -5.23 -4.42
C VAL A 15 -13.35 -4.04 -5.35
N ASP A 16 -13.68 -2.88 -4.77
CA ASP A 16 -13.77 -1.63 -5.51
C ASP A 16 -12.36 -1.12 -5.81
N TRP A 17 -11.94 -1.22 -7.07
CA TRP A 17 -10.65 -0.72 -7.54
C TRP A 17 -10.69 0.80 -7.61
N LYS A 18 -9.87 1.46 -6.78
CA LYS A 18 -9.69 2.91 -6.83
C LYS A 18 -8.25 3.25 -7.22
N PRO A 19 -8.02 4.06 -8.28
CA PRO A 19 -6.72 4.67 -8.50
C PRO A 19 -6.49 5.69 -7.38
N ILE A 20 -5.75 5.28 -6.36
CA ILE A 20 -5.45 6.13 -5.22
C ILE A 20 -4.01 6.60 -5.36
N ALA A 21 -3.76 7.91 -5.28
CA ALA A 21 -2.38 8.43 -5.18
C ALA A 21 -1.85 8.36 -3.75
N LEU A 22 -2.77 8.39 -2.76
CA LEU A 22 -2.48 8.51 -1.34
C LEU A 22 -3.48 7.71 -0.51
N ILE A 23 -2.98 6.75 0.27
CA ILE A 23 -3.72 6.19 1.40
C ILE A 23 -3.35 7.01 2.65
N PRO A 24 -4.24 7.89 3.15
CA PRO A 24 -3.91 8.82 4.23
C PRO A 24 -3.58 8.06 5.52
N SER A 25 -2.83 8.64 6.44
CA SER A 25 -2.62 8.06 7.77
C SER A 25 -3.92 8.04 8.57
N VAL A 26 -4.16 6.98 9.35
CA VAL A 26 -5.28 6.90 10.32
C VAL A 26 -4.77 6.44 11.67
N GLY A 27 -5.57 6.62 12.73
CA GLY A 27 -5.21 6.30 14.11
C GLY A 27 -5.23 4.80 14.47
N TYR A 28 -5.32 3.92 13.48
CA TYR A 28 -5.33 2.46 13.66
C TYR A 28 -4.49 1.76 12.59
N GLU A 29 -4.05 0.54 12.88
CA GLU A 29 -3.28 -0.28 11.94
C GLU A 29 -4.15 -0.79 10.79
N ARG A 30 -3.57 -0.91 9.59
CA ARG A 30 -4.31 -1.36 8.41
C ARG A 30 -3.53 -2.41 7.65
N LYS A 31 -4.24 -3.44 7.20
CA LYS A 31 -3.72 -4.33 6.17
C LYS A 31 -3.95 -3.70 4.80
N ILE A 32 -2.88 -3.59 4.02
CA ILE A 32 -2.93 -3.17 2.61
C ILE A 32 -2.47 -4.34 1.74
N CYS A 33 -3.12 -4.49 0.59
CA CYS A 33 -2.72 -5.40 -0.46
C CYS A 33 -2.59 -4.57 -1.74
N PHE A 34 -1.51 -4.77 -2.48
CA PHE A 34 -1.27 -4.08 -3.74
C PHE A 34 -0.95 -5.07 -4.84
N LEU A 35 -1.67 -4.97 -5.96
CA LEU A 35 -1.50 -5.78 -7.16
C LEU A 35 -1.11 -4.86 -8.34
N GLY A 36 -0.09 -5.23 -9.10
CA GLY A 36 0.27 -4.62 -10.38
C GLY A 36 0.97 -3.26 -10.33
N TYR A 37 1.67 -2.93 -9.23
CA TYR A 37 2.29 -1.60 -9.08
C TYR A 37 3.81 -1.60 -9.30
N GLU A 38 4.34 -0.50 -9.85
CA GLU A 38 5.76 -0.36 -10.14
C GLU A 38 6.59 0.06 -8.93
N SER A 39 6.09 1.02 -8.13
CA SER A 39 6.80 1.52 -6.94
C SER A 39 5.86 2.18 -5.91
N LEU A 40 6.06 1.83 -4.63
CA LEU A 40 5.39 2.43 -3.46
C LEU A 40 6.41 3.09 -2.54
N ALA A 41 6.00 4.17 -1.88
CA ALA A 41 6.69 4.71 -0.72
C ALA A 41 5.75 4.89 0.47
N PHE A 42 6.30 4.62 1.65
CA PHE A 42 5.65 4.82 2.93
C PHE A 42 6.24 6.07 3.55
N GLN A 43 5.40 7.01 3.97
CA GLN A 43 5.85 8.26 4.58
C GLN A 43 5.18 8.47 5.94
N ASN A 44 5.88 9.17 6.83
CA ASN A 44 5.29 9.65 8.07
C ASN A 44 4.37 10.88 7.80
N PRO A 45 3.65 11.41 8.81
CA PRO A 45 2.77 12.56 8.63
C PRO A 45 3.48 13.85 8.19
N SER A 46 4.81 13.94 8.34
CA SER A 46 5.61 15.09 7.89
C SER A 46 6.12 14.91 6.45
N GLY A 47 5.68 13.89 5.71
CA GLY A 47 6.10 13.60 4.34
C GLY A 47 7.50 12.98 4.21
N LYS A 48 8.12 12.56 5.31
CA LYS A 48 9.44 11.90 5.29
C LYS A 48 9.28 10.44 4.91
N ALA A 49 10.01 10.00 3.90
CA ALA A 49 10.08 8.60 3.50
C ALA A 49 10.61 7.71 4.63
N ILE A 50 9.89 6.62 4.87
CA ILE A 50 10.23 5.56 5.83
C ILE A 50 10.73 4.34 5.07
N TRP A 51 9.95 3.85 4.09
CA TRP A 51 10.25 2.65 3.30
C TRP A 51 9.84 2.84 1.84
N ALA A 52 10.42 2.04 0.95
CA ALA A 52 9.99 1.90 -0.43
C ALA A 52 9.97 0.42 -0.84
N THR A 53 9.06 0.06 -1.74
CA THR A 53 8.91 -1.31 -2.25
C THR A 53 8.36 -1.29 -3.68
N LYS A 54 8.38 -2.44 -4.35
CA LYS A 54 7.91 -2.65 -5.73
C LYS A 54 7.22 -4.01 -5.87
N GLY A 55 6.28 -4.10 -6.80
CA GLY A 55 5.62 -5.36 -7.18
C GLY A 55 4.72 -5.95 -6.08
N ASP A 56 3.91 -6.91 -6.48
CA ASP A 56 2.80 -7.43 -5.70
C ASP A 56 3.14 -7.80 -4.26
N GLY A 57 2.28 -7.42 -3.32
CA GLY A 57 2.48 -7.77 -1.93
C GLY A 57 1.51 -7.11 -0.97
N GLU A 58 1.69 -7.50 0.28
CA GLU A 58 0.88 -7.06 1.40
C GLU A 58 1.75 -6.62 2.57
N MET A 59 1.20 -5.77 3.41
CA MET A 59 1.77 -5.50 4.72
C MET A 59 0.75 -4.94 5.71
N ILE A 60 1.09 -5.02 6.98
CA ILE A 60 0.47 -4.21 8.02
C ILE A 60 1.16 -2.85 8.04
N VAL A 61 0.39 -1.81 7.77
CA VAL A 61 0.78 -0.41 7.92
C VAL A 61 0.46 0.03 9.34
N PRO A 62 1.46 0.47 10.11
CA PRO A 62 1.23 0.99 11.46
C PRO A 62 0.30 2.20 11.46
N ALA A 63 -0.31 2.46 12.62
CA ALA A 63 -1.05 3.69 12.85
C ALA A 63 -0.18 4.92 12.50
N ASN A 64 -0.82 5.98 12.03
CA ASN A 64 -0.18 7.26 11.68
C ASN A 64 0.85 7.19 10.54
N VAL A 65 0.87 6.12 9.74
CA VAL A 65 1.70 6.03 8.52
C VAL A 65 0.82 6.18 7.28
N ALA A 66 1.23 7.04 6.36
CA ALA A 66 0.60 7.24 5.05
C ALA A 66 1.34 6.46 3.96
N VAL A 67 0.61 6.05 2.92
CA VAL A 67 1.17 5.32 1.77
C VAL A 67 0.98 6.14 0.51
N TYR A 68 2.07 6.38 -0.21
CA TYR A 68 2.11 7.14 -1.44
C TYR A 68 2.44 6.22 -2.60
N LEU A 69 1.63 6.30 -3.66
CA LEU A 69 1.94 5.68 -4.94
C LEU A 69 2.83 6.64 -5.74
N ILE A 70 4.07 6.23 -5.98
CA ILE A 70 5.05 7.05 -6.73
C ILE A 70 4.88 6.86 -8.24
N ARG A 71 4.57 5.62 -8.67
CA ARG A 71 4.19 5.29 -10.06
C ARG A 71 3.15 4.18 -10.07
N GLY A 72 2.00 4.46 -10.67
CA GLY A 72 1.03 3.47 -11.12
C GLY A 72 1.15 3.29 -12.63
N LYS A 73 0.72 2.13 -13.13
CA LYS A 73 0.57 1.88 -14.57
C LYS A 73 -0.73 2.50 -15.07
#